data_AF-A0A8J3BUB3-F1
#
_entry.id   AF-A0A8J3BUB3-F1
#
_cell.length_a   1.000
_cell.length_b   1.000
_cell.length_c   1.000
_cell.angle_alpha   90.00
_cell.angle_beta   90.00
_cell.angle_gamma   90.00
#
_symmetry.space_group_name_H-M   'P 1'
#
loop_
_entity.id
_entity.type
_entity.pdbx_description
1 polymer ?
#
loop_
_entity_poly.entity_id
_entity_poly.type
_entity_poly.pdbx_seq_one_letter_code
_entity_poly.pdbx_strand_id
1 'polypeptide(L)'
;MVRYAGDSPAARREYHAELVGRDCLLRATGLADSLIFDGASLLTIPQMRGSMIGHAATVTACAAAPRLVVGDHSRVETVPVMAQDSILATHNHVHW
;
A
#
# COMPACT_ATOMS: atom_id res chain seq x y z
N MET A 1 6.83 -17.40 -10.05
CA MET A 1 7.07 -16.47 -11.18
C MET A 1 6.44 -15.13 -10.80
N VAL A 2 7.23 -14.13 -10.41
CA VAL A 2 6.69 -12.81 -10.04
C VAL A 2 6.38 -12.07 -11.34
N ARG A 3 5.11 -11.70 -11.57
CA ARG A 3 4.69 -10.92 -12.74
C ARG A 3 4.49 -9.47 -12.32
N TYR A 4 5.43 -8.61 -12.68
CA TYR A 4 5.29 -7.17 -12.55
C TYR A 4 4.49 -6.64 -13.75
N ALA A 5 3.28 -6.11 -13.50
CA ALA A 5 2.47 -5.49 -14.55
C ALA A 5 2.54 -3.97 -14.40
N GLY A 6 3.28 -3.32 -15.32
CA GLY A 6 3.40 -1.85 -15.42
C GLY A 6 4.82 -1.36 -15.17
N ASP A 7 5.63 -1.33 -16.23
CA ASP A 7 6.99 -0.80 -16.19
C ASP A 7 6.95 0.69 -16.61
N SER A 8 7.30 1.59 -15.68
CA SER A 8 7.47 3.04 -15.93
C SER A 8 8.95 3.40 -15.70
N PRO A 9 9.71 3.79 -16.75
CA PRO A 9 11.16 3.89 -16.68
C PRO A 9 11.62 5.33 -16.36
N ALA A 10 11.56 5.77 -15.11
CA ALA A 10 12.23 7.02 -14.70
C ALA A 10 12.33 7.19 -13.17
N ALA A 11 13.20 6.45 -12.50
CA ALA A 11 13.68 6.85 -11.18
C ALA A 11 15.07 6.30 -10.89
N ARG A 12 15.92 7.19 -10.37
CA ARG A 12 17.26 7.00 -9.83
C ARG A 12 17.41 5.64 -9.13
N ARG A 13 18.43 4.84 -9.49
CA ARG A 13 18.66 3.50 -8.91
C ARG A 13 19.17 3.60 -7.46
N GLU A 14 18.27 3.82 -6.50
CA GLU A 14 18.42 3.31 -5.14
C GLU A 14 18.04 1.83 -5.16
N TYR A 15 18.99 0.95 -4.85
CA TYR A 15 18.75 -0.49 -4.81
C TYR A 15 18.00 -0.82 -3.51
N HIS A 16 16.67 -0.75 -3.54
CA HIS A 16 15.82 -1.32 -2.52
C HIS A 16 15.70 -2.82 -2.74
N ALA A 17 15.70 -3.59 -1.66
CA ALA A 17 15.54 -5.04 -1.72
C ALA A 17 14.11 -5.39 -1.32
N GLU A 18 13.39 -6.06 -2.21
CA GLU A 18 12.08 -6.63 -1.93
C GLU A 18 12.18 -8.16 -1.93
N LEU A 19 11.57 -8.79 -0.93
CA LEU A 19 11.36 -10.23 -0.95
C LEU A 19 9.89 -10.49 -1.25
N VAL A 20 9.64 -11.16 -2.38
CA VAL A 20 8.30 -11.54 -2.82
C VAL A 20 8.23 -13.06 -2.87
N GLY A 21 7.27 -13.61 -2.14
CA GLY A 21 6.96 -15.03 -2.11
C GLY A 21 6.39 -15.55 -3.44
N ARG A 22 6.05 -16.84 -3.43
CA ARG A 22 5.42 -17.52 -4.56
C ARG A 22 3.96 -17.11 -4.68
N ASP A 23 3.42 -17.23 -5.89
CA ASP A 23 1.99 -17.09 -6.18
C ASP A 23 1.35 -15.78 -5.70
N CYS A 24 2.16 -14.73 -5.56
CA CYS A 24 1.69 -13.39 -5.23
C CYS A 24 1.02 -12.73 -6.45
N LEU A 25 -0.05 -12.01 -6.20
CA LEU A 25 -0.71 -11.14 -7.18
C LEU A 25 -0.41 -9.68 -6.83
N LEU A 26 0.37 -9.00 -7.67
CA LEU A 26 0.71 -7.58 -7.50
C LEU A 26 0.16 -6.80 -8.70
N ARG A 27 -0.76 -5.87 -8.46
CA ARG A 27 -1.38 -5.08 -9.54
C ARG A 27 -1.45 -3.60 -9.17
N ALA A 28 -0.82 -2.76 -9.99
CA ALA A 28 -0.71 -1.32 -9.72
C ALA A 28 -0.16 -1.05 -8.31
N THR A 29 0.91 -1.79 -7.96
CA THR A 29 1.53 -1.78 -6.65
C THR A 29 3.00 -1.40 -6.75
N GLY A 30 3.41 -0.32 -6.08
CA GLY A 30 4.81 0.04 -5.90
C GLY A 30 5.34 -0.51 -4.58
N LEU A 31 6.47 -1.21 -4.61
CA LEU A 31 7.12 -1.80 -3.43
C LEU A 31 8.51 -1.18 -3.24
N ALA A 32 8.89 -0.94 -1.98
CA ALA A 32 10.25 -0.64 -1.57
C ALA A 32 10.49 -1.22 -0.17
N ASP A 33 11.66 -1.79 0.09
CA ASP A 33 12.06 -2.25 1.44
C ASP A 33 10.98 -3.13 2.13
N SER A 34 10.33 -4.04 1.40
CA SER A 34 9.13 -4.76 1.87
C SER A 34 9.21 -6.28 1.71
N LEU A 35 8.48 -7.00 2.57
CA LEU A 35 8.42 -8.46 2.64
C LEU A 35 6.99 -8.95 2.36
N ILE A 36 6.81 -9.68 1.27
CA ILE A 36 5.51 -10.22 0.82
C ILE A 36 5.58 -11.74 0.85
N PHE A 37 4.75 -12.38 1.66
CA PHE A 37 4.73 -13.83 1.81
C PHE A 37 3.86 -14.51 0.74
N ASP A 38 4.04 -15.84 0.59
CA ASP A 38 3.39 -16.64 -0.44
C ASP A 38 1.86 -16.41 -0.52
N GLY A 39 1.32 -16.34 -1.73
CA GLY A 39 -0.12 -16.23 -1.99
C GLY A 39 -0.77 -14.87 -1.67
N ALA A 40 0.01 -13.86 -1.27
CA ALA A 40 -0.53 -12.53 -0.98
C ALA A 40 -1.06 -11.81 -2.24
N SER A 41 -2.09 -10.98 -2.05
CA SER A 41 -2.76 -10.24 -3.11
C SER A 41 -2.81 -8.75 -2.79
N LEU A 42 -2.07 -7.95 -3.58
CA LEU A 42 -1.95 -6.50 -3.43
C LEU A 42 -2.50 -5.80 -4.67
N LEU A 43 -3.53 -4.97 -4.48
CA LEU A 43 -4.18 -4.25 -5.57
C LEU A 43 -4.29 -2.76 -5.29
N THR A 44 -3.83 -1.95 -6.26
CA THR A 44 -4.01 -0.49 -6.27
C THR A 44 -3.36 0.16 -5.04
N ILE A 45 -2.06 -0.10 -4.86
CA ILE A 45 -1.26 0.46 -3.76
C ILE A 45 -0.05 1.17 -4.38
N PRO A 46 -0.21 2.45 -4.79
CA PRO A 46 0.76 3.11 -5.68
C PRO A 46 2.19 3.13 -5.13
N GLN A 47 2.33 3.21 -3.80
CA GLN A 47 3.60 3.11 -3.10
C GLN A 47 3.37 2.41 -1.76
N MET A 48 4.24 1.48 -1.40
CA MET A 48 4.32 0.81 -0.10
C MET A 48 5.79 0.65 0.26
N ARG A 49 6.15 1.04 1.49
CA ARG A 49 7.53 0.98 1.96
C ARG A 49 7.63 0.38 3.35
N GLY A 50 8.69 -0.40 3.62
CA GLY A 50 8.96 -0.90 4.97
C GLY A 50 7.87 -1.81 5.54
N SER A 51 7.14 -2.49 4.66
CA SER A 51 5.91 -3.21 5.00
C SER A 51 6.09 -4.73 5.01
N MET A 52 5.25 -5.43 5.75
CA MET A 52 5.22 -6.88 5.86
C MET A 52 3.80 -7.39 5.65
N ILE A 53 3.61 -8.23 4.64
CA ILE A 53 2.31 -8.75 4.23
C ILE A 53 2.31 -10.28 4.34
N GLY A 54 1.51 -10.81 5.26
CA GLY A 54 1.42 -12.22 5.56
C GLY A 54 0.91 -13.12 4.43
N HIS A 55 1.03 -14.43 4.66
CA HIS A 55 0.62 -15.47 3.74
C HIS A 55 -0.87 -15.38 3.41
N ALA A 56 -1.22 -15.49 2.11
CA ALA A 56 -2.59 -15.39 1.62
C ALA A 56 -3.36 -14.13 2.06
N ALA A 57 -2.66 -13.07 2.49
CA ALA A 57 -3.28 -11.82 2.88
C ALA A 57 -3.69 -11.01 1.64
N THR A 58 -4.81 -10.29 1.75
CA THR A 58 -5.32 -9.41 0.67
C THR A 58 -5.36 -7.98 1.15
N VAL A 59 -4.73 -7.07 0.39
CA VAL A 59 -4.78 -5.62 0.63
C VAL A 59 -5.24 -4.89 -0.62
N THR A 60 -6.27 -4.06 -0.48
CA THR A 60 -6.84 -3.29 -1.59
C THR A 60 -6.89 -1.79 -1.29
N ALA A 61 -6.54 -1.00 -2.31
CA ALA A 61 -6.81 0.43 -2.42
C ALA A 61 -6.19 1.30 -1.31
N CYS A 62 -4.87 1.26 -1.10
CA CYS A 62 -4.21 2.08 -0.08
C CYS A 62 -3.69 3.41 -0.65
N ALA A 63 -4.31 4.50 -0.20
CA ALA A 63 -3.91 5.85 -0.55
C ALA A 63 -2.84 6.34 0.45
N ALA A 64 -1.64 6.58 -0.08
CA ALA A 64 -0.42 7.07 0.58
C ALA A 64 0.41 6.04 1.35
N ALA A 65 1.51 5.61 0.70
CA ALA A 65 2.74 5.02 1.25
C ALA A 65 2.67 4.45 2.68
N PRO A 66 1.80 3.46 2.95
CA PRO A 66 1.59 3.01 4.30
C PRO A 66 2.79 2.14 4.73
N ARG A 67 3.09 2.16 6.03
CA ARG A 67 3.85 1.09 6.66
C ARG A 67 2.85 0.09 7.24
N LEU A 68 2.66 -1.01 6.54
CA LEU A 68 1.70 -2.04 6.92
C LEU A 68 2.38 -3.23 7.57
N VAL A 69 1.74 -3.77 8.61
CA VAL A 69 1.98 -5.11 9.13
C VAL A 69 0.65 -5.83 9.08
N VAL A 70 0.51 -6.71 8.09
CA VAL A 70 -0.73 -7.46 7.85
C VAL A 70 -0.45 -8.93 8.15
N GLY A 71 -1.25 -9.52 9.03
CA GLY A 71 -1.16 -10.95 9.36
C GLY A 71 -1.68 -11.85 8.24
N ASP A 72 -1.42 -13.14 8.37
CA ASP A 72 -1.83 -14.15 7.40
C ASP A 72 -3.36 -14.21 7.26
N HIS A 73 -3.83 -14.55 6.05
CA HIS A 73 -5.26 -14.71 5.71
C HIS A 73 -6.13 -13.49 6.04
N SER A 74 -5.51 -12.33 6.27
CA SER A 74 -6.22 -11.11 6.61
C SER A 74 -6.66 -10.40 5.34
N ARG A 75 -7.78 -9.69 5.43
CA ARG A 75 -8.26 -8.81 4.36
C ARG A 75 -8.30 -7.38 4.87
N VAL A 76 -7.58 -6.50 4.20
CA VAL A 76 -7.52 -5.07 4.50
C VAL A 76 -8.03 -4.32 3.28
N GLU A 77 -9.04 -3.49 3.50
CA GLU A 77 -9.57 -2.60 2.48
C GLU A 77 -9.48 -1.19 3.02
N THR A 78 -8.81 -0.32 2.29
CA THR A 78 -8.73 1.08 2.64
C THR A 78 -9.55 1.89 1.66
N VAL A 79 -10.28 2.86 2.18
CA VAL A 79 -10.95 3.86 1.37
C VAL A 79 -10.11 5.13 1.43
N PRO A 80 -9.87 5.82 0.30
CA PRO A 80 -9.28 7.14 0.36
C PRO A 80 -10.19 8.03 1.21
N VAL A 81 -9.66 8.54 2.31
CA VAL A 81 -10.30 9.66 3.00
C VAL A 81 -10.10 10.87 2.09
N MET A 82 -11.21 11.41 1.56
CA MET A 82 -11.18 12.72 0.89
C MET A 82 -10.48 13.71 1.83
N ALA A 83 -9.49 14.44 1.31
CA ALA A 83 -8.62 15.32 2.08
C ALA A 83 -9.42 16.15 3.10
N GLN A 84 -9.03 16.08 4.38
CA GLN A 84 -9.67 16.78 5.49
C GLN A 84 -9.45 18.31 5.48
N ASP A 85 -9.40 18.95 4.32
CA ASP A 85 -9.24 20.42 4.23
C ASP A 85 -10.52 21.18 4.59
N SER A 86 -11.67 20.51 4.75
CA SER A 86 -12.96 21.17 5.02
C SER A 86 -13.50 21.03 6.45
N ILE A 87 -12.85 20.28 7.35
CA ILE A 87 -13.40 20.05 8.71
C ILE A 87 -13.01 21.18 9.70
N LEU A 88 -12.01 22.02 9.36
CA LEU A 88 -11.63 23.17 10.20
C LEU A 88 -12.45 24.46 9.92
N ALA A 89 -13.38 24.45 8.96
CA ALA A 89 -14.15 25.65 8.58
C ALA A 89 -15.40 25.91 9.44
N THR A 90 -15.72 25.07 10.45
CA THR A 90 -16.72 25.44 11.45
C THR A 90 -16.05 26.31 12.51
N HIS A 91 -15.87 27.58 12.14
CA HIS A 91 -15.57 28.68 13.05
C HIS A 91 -16.54 28.64 14.24
N ASN A 92 -16.00 28.38 15.43
CA ASN A 92 -16.70 28.58 16.68
C ASN A 92 -16.75 30.09 16.99
N HIS A 93 -17.61 30.83 16.29
CA HIS A 93 -17.97 32.19 16.69
C HIS A 93 -19.08 32.13 17.73
N VAL A 94 -18.70 31.89 19.00
CA VAL A 94 -19.54 32.25 20.14
C VAL A 94 -19.20 33.71 20.46
N HIS A 95 -20.09 34.62 20.05
CA HIS A 95 -20.13 35.95 20.64
C HIS A 95 -20.72 35.84 22.05
N TRP A 96 -19.97 36.31 23.04
CA TRP A 96 -20.51 36.69 24.35
C TRP A 96 -21.04 38.12 24.29
#